data_AF-A0A965FE26-F1
#
_entry.id   AF-A0A965FE26-F1
#
_cell.length_a   1.000
_cell.length_b   1.000
_cell.length_c   1.000
_cell.angle_alpha   90.00
_cell.angle_beta   90.00
_cell.angle_gamma   90.00
#
_symmetry.space_group_name_H-M   'P 1'
#
loop_
_entity.id
_entity.type
_entity.pdbx_description
1 polymer ?
#
loop_
_entity_poly.entity_id
_entity_poly.type
_entity_poly.pdbx_seq_one_letter_code
_entity_poly.pdbx_strand_id
1 'polypeptide(L)'
;MFVSGAQAQFLGGSVAIDGKTDAQAVLRLQAKGRASAQGLQSLVLHPAMKRLEGYLDYQAEISLEGQGMDLRLQSDGLGLASRLPPPLAKDAKDAWPMRVEMVPGQRFGGDIDKQGIRRDDQVRIRLHDGAQLWIGRSRAKPQDPMQVTSGVIAIASDPLLPARGLAVTANLVDIEVDPWITLLQGDGSDASGPLVPERLAIASKRLRYGNRQLSDAVLGASFDRGHWRLNLESRELAGFASWRVDSKDDPGELVGRFRRVHWPHQDPELAQQIRKLDFAPQRLPAMDLQIDSLRIGDRDLGASAIKASSRRRDGVWFWSLDEMQLQIQGARLLASGNWKSNAMQLEMDLKIDDAGQTLNKLGFPETFRGGEGRLSGQLSWKGLPWAPQLPSLEGRTELALGRGRFLRTEPGVAKLLSVFNLQSLPRRLSLDFSDIFSSGYSFDGLRASAAIREGIAYTDDFSMVGLQAVVGLRGSIDLGRETQAMEAQVVPNLDAGMAAVAYGAIINPFVGLGSLVAQYALAEPLKRLLTYRYAISGSWDEPQVIELGREGLIDLLRQSPDRRKPTPKDKKE
;
A
#
# COMPACT_ATOMS: atom_id res chain seq x y z
N MET A 1 17.60 -65.83 15.29
CA MET A 1 16.56 -65.49 16.30
C MET A 1 15.31 -65.06 15.54
N PHE A 2 14.13 -65.48 16.00
CA PHE A 2 12.84 -65.15 15.40
C PHE A 2 11.93 -64.55 16.48
N VAL A 3 11.39 -63.38 16.22
CA VAL A 3 10.40 -62.69 17.06
C VAL A 3 9.12 -62.68 16.25
N SER A 4 8.00 -63.15 16.81
CA SER A 4 6.71 -63.08 16.11
C SER A 4 5.60 -62.62 17.03
N GLY A 5 4.74 -61.74 16.52
CA GLY A 5 3.55 -61.25 17.21
C GLY A 5 3.84 -60.41 18.46
N ALA A 6 5.01 -59.79 18.59
CA ALA A 6 5.29 -58.92 19.72
C ALA A 6 4.40 -57.67 19.65
N GLN A 7 3.66 -57.37 20.74
CA GLN A 7 2.78 -56.21 20.81
C GLN A 7 3.44 -55.10 21.65
N ALA A 8 3.38 -53.86 21.18
CA ALA A 8 3.85 -52.68 21.88
C ALA A 8 2.92 -51.48 21.65
N GLN A 9 3.20 -50.37 22.31
CA GLN A 9 2.58 -49.08 22.05
C GLN A 9 3.60 -48.12 21.42
N PHE A 10 3.21 -47.43 20.36
CA PHE A 10 4.03 -46.44 19.68
C PHE A 10 3.15 -45.27 19.20
N LEU A 11 3.57 -44.03 19.50
CA LEU A 11 2.86 -42.80 19.11
C LEU A 11 1.36 -42.84 19.42
N GLY A 12 1.00 -43.28 20.62
CA GLY A 12 -0.38 -43.28 21.09
C GLY A 12 -1.28 -44.38 20.52
N GLY A 13 -0.75 -45.35 19.77
CA GLY A 13 -1.52 -46.53 19.33
C GLY A 13 -0.73 -47.84 19.41
N SER A 14 -1.39 -48.95 19.10
CA SER A 14 -0.78 -50.29 19.15
C SER A 14 0.07 -50.57 17.91
N VAL A 15 1.14 -51.35 18.10
CA VAL A 15 2.00 -51.85 17.02
C VAL A 15 2.29 -53.33 17.25
N ALA A 16 2.12 -54.13 16.19
CA ALA A 16 2.52 -55.53 16.13
C ALA A 16 3.86 -55.61 15.38
N ILE A 17 4.82 -56.36 15.93
CA ILE A 17 6.18 -56.48 15.42
C ILE A 17 6.54 -57.94 15.21
N ASP A 18 7.00 -58.26 14.01
CA ASP A 18 7.61 -59.52 13.62
C ASP A 18 9.07 -59.28 13.24
N GLY A 19 9.96 -60.24 13.47
CA GLY A 19 11.40 -60.05 13.28
C GLY A 19 12.16 -61.32 13.00
N LYS A 20 13.16 -61.24 12.13
CA LYS A 20 14.10 -62.32 11.84
C LYS A 20 15.53 -61.79 11.72
N THR A 21 16.48 -62.53 12.26
CA THR A 21 17.90 -62.31 11.98
C THR A 21 18.30 -63.16 10.77
N ASP A 22 18.89 -62.55 9.74
CA ASP A 22 19.36 -63.28 8.56
C ASP A 22 20.76 -63.90 8.76
N ALA A 23 21.22 -64.66 7.76
CA ALA A 23 22.51 -65.36 7.80
C ALA A 23 23.73 -64.41 7.84
N GLN A 24 23.54 -63.12 7.55
CA GLN A 24 24.56 -62.07 7.61
C GLN A 24 24.51 -61.30 8.94
N ALA A 25 23.77 -61.82 9.93
CA ALA A 25 23.55 -61.20 11.24
C ALA A 25 22.80 -59.84 11.18
N VAL A 26 22.07 -59.55 10.10
CA VAL A 26 21.21 -58.37 10.00
C VAL A 26 19.85 -58.70 10.63
N LEU A 27 19.42 -57.90 11.61
CA LEU A 27 18.08 -58.01 12.19
C LEU A 27 17.09 -57.24 11.32
N ARG A 28 16.10 -57.93 10.76
CA ARG A 28 15.01 -57.32 10.00
C ARG A 28 13.71 -57.43 10.78
N LEU A 29 13.09 -56.30 11.08
CA LEU A 29 11.80 -56.20 11.74
C LEU A 29 10.75 -55.67 10.76
N GLN A 30 9.56 -56.23 10.81
CA GLN A 30 8.36 -55.71 10.18
C GLN A 30 7.38 -55.30 11.27
N ALA A 31 6.82 -54.11 11.15
CA ALA A 31 5.86 -53.58 12.10
C ALA A 31 4.59 -53.12 11.37
N LYS A 32 3.43 -53.40 11.96
CA LYS A 32 2.14 -52.87 11.53
C LYS A 32 1.48 -52.22 12.73
N GLY A 33 1.10 -50.95 12.62
CA GLY A 33 0.56 -50.22 13.75
C GLY A 33 -0.29 -49.03 13.36
N ARG A 34 -0.83 -48.39 14.39
CA ARG A 34 -1.60 -47.16 14.30
C ARG A 34 -0.92 -46.09 15.15
N ALA A 35 -0.72 -44.90 14.60
CA ALA A 35 -0.28 -43.72 15.33
C ALA A 35 -1.47 -42.77 15.50
N SER A 36 -1.61 -42.13 16.66
CA SER A 36 -2.60 -41.06 16.86
C SER A 36 -2.00 -39.71 16.47
N ALA A 37 -2.85 -38.74 16.10
CA ALA A 37 -2.40 -37.38 15.83
C ALA A 37 -1.70 -36.76 17.07
N GLN A 38 -2.19 -37.03 18.28
CA GLN A 38 -1.55 -36.58 19.53
C GLN A 38 -0.17 -37.24 19.71
N GLY A 39 -0.01 -38.50 19.30
CA GLY A 39 1.28 -39.18 19.29
C GLY A 39 2.25 -38.57 18.28
N LEU A 40 1.77 -38.17 17.09
CA LEU A 40 2.60 -37.46 16.10
C LEU A 40 3.00 -36.06 16.60
N GLN A 41 2.12 -35.37 17.31
CA GLN A 41 2.39 -34.06 17.91
C GLN A 41 3.52 -34.09 18.95
N SER A 42 3.74 -35.22 19.64
CA SER A 42 4.82 -35.33 20.62
C SER A 42 6.20 -35.54 19.99
N LEU A 43 6.28 -35.90 18.71
CA LEU A 43 7.56 -36.05 17.99
C LEU A 43 8.24 -34.70 17.71
N VAL A 44 7.45 -33.68 17.41
CA VAL A 44 7.94 -32.34 17.07
C VAL A 44 7.03 -31.31 17.72
N LEU A 45 7.56 -30.55 18.68
CA LEU A 45 6.86 -29.48 19.37
C LEU A 45 6.76 -28.22 18.48
N HIS A 46 5.93 -28.28 17.43
CA HIS A 46 5.65 -27.15 16.53
C HIS A 46 4.15 -26.86 16.43
N PRO A 47 3.69 -25.59 16.40
CA PRO A 47 2.27 -25.24 16.31
C PRO A 47 1.54 -25.86 15.12
N ALA A 48 2.23 -26.06 13.99
CA ALA A 48 1.68 -26.74 12.83
C ALA A 48 1.23 -28.19 13.14
N MET A 49 1.90 -28.90 14.04
CA MET A 49 1.55 -30.28 14.40
C MET A 49 0.23 -30.36 15.17
N LYS A 50 -0.12 -29.31 15.94
CA LYS A 50 -1.41 -29.20 16.65
C LYS A 50 -2.60 -29.16 15.68
N ARG A 51 -2.36 -28.93 14.38
CA ARG A 51 -3.38 -28.93 13.32
C ARG A 51 -3.63 -30.30 12.71
N LEU A 52 -2.98 -31.36 13.22
CA LEU A 52 -3.25 -32.73 12.83
C LEU A 52 -4.32 -33.34 13.74
N GLU A 53 -5.25 -34.07 13.14
CA GLU A 53 -6.38 -34.73 13.83
C GLU A 53 -6.54 -36.18 13.37
N GLY A 54 -7.04 -37.05 14.24
CA GLY A 54 -7.35 -38.44 13.89
C GLY A 54 -6.18 -39.41 14.11
N TYR A 55 -5.99 -40.35 13.18
CA TYR A 55 -5.02 -41.44 13.30
C TYR A 55 -4.42 -41.81 11.95
N LEU A 56 -3.30 -42.51 11.98
CA LEU A 56 -2.57 -42.95 10.81
C LEU A 56 -2.19 -44.42 10.96
N ASP A 57 -2.72 -45.27 10.10
CA ASP A 57 -2.26 -46.66 9.99
C ASP A 57 -0.98 -46.72 9.17
N TYR A 58 0.00 -47.50 9.62
CA TYR A 58 1.29 -47.59 8.97
C TYR A 58 1.85 -49.01 8.97
N GLN A 59 2.72 -49.27 8.00
CA GLN A 59 3.58 -50.44 7.93
C GLN A 59 5.02 -49.97 7.90
N ALA A 60 5.89 -50.58 8.69
CA ALA A 60 7.30 -50.22 8.75
C ALA A 60 8.21 -51.44 8.60
N GLU A 61 9.31 -51.26 7.91
CA GLU A 61 10.43 -52.20 7.81
C GLU A 61 11.65 -51.55 8.45
N ILE A 62 12.28 -52.27 9.38
CA ILE A 62 13.47 -51.81 10.09
C ILE A 62 14.57 -52.84 9.84
N SER A 63 15.72 -52.39 9.34
CA SER A 63 16.90 -53.23 9.19
C SER A 63 18.02 -52.66 10.06
N LEU A 64 18.54 -53.50 10.97
CA LEU A 64 19.66 -53.17 11.84
C LEU A 64 20.89 -53.96 11.38
N GLU A 65 21.92 -53.24 10.94
CA GLU A 65 23.20 -53.78 10.49
C GLU A 65 24.33 -53.07 11.26
N GLY A 66 25.00 -53.80 12.16
CA GLY A 66 25.99 -53.22 13.08
C GLY A 66 25.38 -52.13 13.97
N GLN A 67 25.84 -50.89 13.84
CA GLN A 67 25.26 -49.71 14.52
C GLN A 67 24.36 -48.85 13.61
N GLY A 68 24.11 -49.29 12.38
CA GLY A 68 23.22 -48.61 11.43
C GLY A 68 21.78 -49.09 11.55
N MET A 69 20.84 -48.16 11.42
CA MET A 69 19.41 -48.44 11.31
C MET A 69 18.89 -47.85 9.99
N ASP A 70 18.30 -48.68 9.13
CA ASP A 70 17.46 -48.26 8.00
C ASP A 70 16.00 -48.47 8.41
N LEU A 71 15.18 -47.43 8.32
CA LEU A 71 13.75 -47.47 8.60
C LEU A 71 13.00 -47.02 7.35
N ARG A 72 12.05 -47.83 6.90
CA ARG A 72 11.09 -47.47 5.86
C ARG A 72 9.70 -47.65 6.39
N LEU A 73 8.92 -46.58 6.46
CA LEU A 73 7.53 -46.59 6.87
C LEU A 73 6.65 -46.12 5.71
N GLN A 74 5.51 -46.77 5.53
CA GLN A 74 4.52 -46.45 4.52
C GLN A 74 3.13 -46.36 5.17
N SER A 75 2.32 -45.42 4.67
CA SER A 75 0.92 -45.25 5.03
C SER A 75 0.13 -44.79 3.81
N ASP A 76 -1.17 -45.11 3.76
CA ASP A 76 -2.11 -44.55 2.78
C ASP A 76 -2.65 -43.17 3.19
N GLY A 77 -2.38 -42.72 4.42
CA GLY A 77 -2.81 -41.43 4.96
C GLY A 77 -4.29 -41.38 5.34
N LEU A 78 -5.04 -42.47 5.26
CA LEU A 78 -6.45 -42.51 5.64
C LEU A 78 -6.60 -42.39 7.16
N GLY A 79 -7.63 -41.66 7.60
CA GLY A 79 -7.93 -41.39 9.01
C GLY A 79 -7.22 -40.16 9.60
N LEU A 80 -6.17 -39.64 8.94
CA LEU A 80 -5.43 -38.47 9.40
C LEU A 80 -5.91 -37.21 8.68
N ALA A 81 -6.39 -36.20 9.39
CA ALA A 81 -6.72 -34.90 8.82
C ALA A 81 -5.63 -33.86 9.11
N SER A 82 -5.48 -32.89 8.20
CA SER A 82 -4.62 -31.71 8.35
C SER A 82 -5.44 -30.43 8.19
N ARG A 83 -5.48 -29.62 9.25
CA ARG A 83 -6.10 -28.27 9.27
C ARG A 83 -5.07 -27.16 8.97
N LEU A 84 -3.96 -27.51 8.34
CA LEU A 84 -3.01 -26.52 7.82
C LEU A 84 -3.65 -25.77 6.64
N PRO A 85 -3.18 -24.55 6.32
CA PRO A 85 -3.62 -23.87 5.11
C PRO A 85 -3.30 -24.66 3.84
N PRO A 86 -4.07 -24.47 2.75
CA PRO A 86 -3.71 -24.99 1.44
C PRO A 86 -2.27 -24.59 1.03
N PRO A 87 -1.53 -25.49 0.35
CA PRO A 87 -1.96 -26.77 -0.20
C PRO A 87 -1.95 -27.95 0.79
N LEU A 88 -1.56 -27.75 2.05
CA LEU A 88 -1.41 -28.84 3.03
C LEU A 88 -2.69 -29.14 3.82
N ALA A 89 -3.84 -28.60 3.40
CA ALA A 89 -5.15 -28.92 3.96
C ALA A 89 -5.60 -30.29 3.45
N LYS A 90 -6.03 -31.18 4.36
CA LYS A 90 -6.41 -32.56 4.03
C LYS A 90 -7.57 -33.03 4.91
N ASP A 91 -8.59 -33.65 4.32
CA ASP A 91 -9.62 -34.36 5.09
C ASP A 91 -9.21 -35.81 5.42
N ALA A 92 -9.73 -36.34 6.53
CA ALA A 92 -9.39 -37.69 7.01
C ALA A 92 -9.79 -38.80 6.03
N LYS A 93 -10.77 -38.55 5.16
CA LYS A 93 -11.25 -39.49 4.13
C LYS A 93 -10.36 -39.53 2.89
N ASP A 94 -9.53 -38.53 2.68
CA ASP A 94 -8.68 -38.44 1.49
C ASP A 94 -7.42 -39.29 1.71
N ALA A 95 -7.07 -40.14 0.75
CA ALA A 95 -5.83 -40.92 0.83
C ALA A 95 -4.66 -40.03 0.40
N TRP A 96 -3.75 -39.70 1.33
CA TRP A 96 -2.45 -39.10 1.02
C TRP A 96 -1.36 -40.12 1.35
N PRO A 97 -0.98 -40.98 0.38
CA PRO A 97 0.14 -41.89 0.55
C PRO A 97 1.38 -41.17 1.08
N MET A 98 1.90 -41.68 2.19
CA MET A 98 3.10 -41.16 2.84
C MET A 98 4.16 -42.24 2.89
N ARG A 99 5.40 -41.83 2.61
CA ARG A 99 6.59 -42.65 2.84
C ARG A 99 7.57 -41.90 3.72
N VAL A 100 8.02 -42.55 4.78
CA VAL A 100 9.09 -42.08 5.66
C VAL A 100 10.28 -43.01 5.49
N GLU A 101 11.42 -42.47 5.13
CA GLU A 101 12.69 -43.18 5.01
C GLU A 101 13.69 -42.53 5.95
N MET A 102 14.27 -43.30 6.86
CA MET A 102 15.45 -42.87 7.60
C MET A 102 16.64 -43.54 6.95
N VAL A 103 17.38 -42.76 6.17
CA VAL A 103 18.59 -43.23 5.51
C VAL A 103 19.81 -42.73 6.28
N PRO A 104 20.83 -43.57 6.45
CA PRO A 104 22.11 -43.10 6.93
C PRO A 104 22.66 -41.98 6.04
N GLY A 105 23.16 -40.90 6.65
CA GLY A 105 23.58 -39.71 5.93
C GLY A 105 24.89 -39.94 5.17
N GLN A 106 24.95 -39.54 3.90
CA GLN A 106 26.19 -39.50 3.10
C GLN A 106 26.82 -38.09 3.05
N ARG A 107 26.28 -37.12 3.80
CA ARG A 107 26.45 -35.67 3.56
C ARG A 107 27.77 -35.01 4.02
N PHE A 108 28.72 -35.77 4.56
CA PHE A 108 30.11 -35.34 4.79
C PHE A 108 31.16 -36.34 4.27
N GLY A 109 30.78 -37.27 3.38
CA GLY A 109 31.71 -38.30 2.94
C GLY A 109 32.14 -39.21 4.10
N GLY A 110 31.18 -39.94 4.67
CA GLY A 110 31.46 -41.10 5.52
C GLY A 110 32.59 -40.95 6.53
N ASP A 111 32.52 -39.96 7.43
CA ASP A 111 33.35 -40.01 8.63
C ASP A 111 32.73 -41.04 9.58
N ILE A 112 32.91 -42.30 9.20
CA ILE A 112 32.84 -43.43 10.11
C ILE A 112 33.99 -43.16 11.07
N ASP A 113 33.69 -42.89 12.33
CA ASP A 113 34.79 -42.77 13.29
C ASP A 113 35.57 -44.09 13.35
N LYS A 114 36.77 -44.08 13.95
CA LYS A 114 37.64 -45.28 14.02
C LYS A 114 36.96 -46.51 14.64
N GLN A 115 35.74 -46.38 15.19
CA GLN A 115 34.93 -47.42 15.82
C GLN A 115 33.74 -47.90 14.96
N GLY A 116 33.56 -47.41 13.72
CA GLY A 116 32.47 -47.88 12.86
C GLY A 116 31.16 -47.10 13.00
N ILE A 117 31.13 -46.01 13.77
CA ILE A 117 29.88 -45.39 14.23
C ILE A 117 29.47 -44.22 13.36
N ARG A 118 28.23 -44.25 12.85
CA ARG A 118 27.66 -43.17 12.04
C ARG A 118 27.23 -42.00 12.92
N ARG A 119 27.63 -40.79 12.54
CA ARG A 119 27.31 -39.55 13.28
C ARG A 119 26.15 -38.76 12.71
N ASP A 120 25.78 -39.04 11.45
CA ASP A 120 24.75 -38.31 10.73
C ASP A 120 23.73 -39.24 10.07
N ASP A 121 22.48 -38.79 10.06
CA ASP A 121 21.42 -39.42 9.28
C ASP A 121 20.50 -38.40 8.64
N GLN A 122 19.63 -38.91 7.78
CA GLN A 122 18.61 -38.12 7.13
C GLN A 122 17.26 -38.82 7.23
N VAL A 123 16.27 -38.11 7.76
CA VAL A 123 14.86 -38.51 7.69
C VAL A 123 14.25 -37.84 6.48
N ARG A 124 13.65 -38.61 5.57
CA ARG A 124 12.96 -38.14 4.37
C ARG A 124 11.50 -38.57 4.45
N ILE A 125 10.61 -37.60 4.48
CA ILE A 125 9.17 -37.80 4.42
C ILE A 125 8.71 -37.32 3.05
N ARG A 126 7.96 -38.16 2.33
CA ARG A 126 7.33 -37.82 1.06
C ARG A 126 5.83 -38.05 1.17
N LEU A 127 5.06 -37.07 0.72
CA LEU A 127 3.62 -37.09 0.63
C LEU A 127 3.20 -37.12 -0.84
N HIS A 128 2.01 -37.67 -1.10
CA HIS A 128 1.49 -37.91 -2.46
C HIS A 128 1.38 -36.64 -3.32
N ASP A 129 1.08 -35.51 -2.71
CA ASP A 129 0.83 -34.20 -3.34
C ASP A 129 2.12 -33.49 -3.80
N GLY A 130 3.26 -34.16 -3.73
CA GLY A 130 4.57 -33.59 -4.04
C GLY A 130 5.18 -32.80 -2.88
N ALA A 131 4.56 -32.82 -1.69
CA ALA A 131 5.17 -32.28 -0.48
C ALA A 131 6.20 -33.26 0.10
N GLN A 132 7.35 -32.73 0.50
CA GLN A 132 8.47 -33.48 1.05
C GLN A 132 9.06 -32.73 2.24
N LEU A 133 9.43 -33.46 3.29
CA LEU A 133 10.18 -32.94 4.42
C LEU A 133 11.44 -33.76 4.59
N TRP A 134 12.59 -33.13 4.44
CA TRP A 134 13.88 -33.76 4.68
C TRP A 134 14.52 -33.11 5.90
N ILE A 135 14.98 -33.93 6.83
CA ILE A 135 15.61 -33.51 8.09
C ILE A 135 16.99 -34.14 8.15
N GLY A 136 18.03 -33.31 8.25
CA GLY A 136 19.38 -33.76 8.55
C GLY A 136 19.63 -33.69 10.04
N ARG A 137 20.17 -34.77 10.61
CA ARG A 137 20.50 -34.84 12.03
C ARG A 137 21.95 -35.24 12.21
N SER A 138 22.55 -34.77 13.30
CA SER A 138 23.93 -35.07 13.68
C SER A 138 24.05 -35.26 15.20
N ARG A 139 25.06 -36.00 15.64
CA ARG A 139 25.46 -36.14 17.05
C ARG A 139 26.97 -36.01 17.20
N ALA A 140 27.42 -35.41 18.30
CA ALA A 140 28.86 -35.18 18.51
C ALA A 140 29.58 -36.48 18.92
N LYS A 141 28.96 -37.26 19.82
CA LYS A 141 29.43 -38.59 20.25
C LYS A 141 28.36 -39.66 19.99
N PRO A 142 28.73 -40.93 19.85
CA PRO A 142 27.80 -42.06 19.67
C PRO A 142 26.65 -42.11 20.70
N GLN A 143 26.95 -41.75 21.95
CA GLN A 143 25.99 -41.75 23.06
C GLN A 143 25.17 -40.46 23.18
N ASP A 144 25.49 -39.43 22.41
CA ASP A 144 24.70 -38.19 22.40
C ASP A 144 23.41 -38.39 21.59
N PRO A 145 22.30 -37.74 21.98
CA PRO A 145 21.07 -37.77 21.20
C PRO A 145 21.29 -37.11 19.83
N MET A 146 20.64 -37.65 18.79
CA MET A 146 20.61 -37.01 17.47
C MET A 146 19.95 -35.64 17.55
N GLN A 147 20.65 -34.61 17.08
CA GLN A 147 20.15 -33.23 17.03
C GLN A 147 19.83 -32.86 15.59
N VAL A 148 18.71 -32.16 15.37
CA VAL A 148 18.34 -31.61 14.06
C VAL A 148 19.30 -30.47 13.73
N THR A 149 20.02 -30.58 12.63
CA THR A 149 20.98 -29.56 12.17
C THR A 149 20.47 -28.80 10.95
N SER A 150 19.67 -29.45 10.11
CA SER A 150 19.14 -28.88 8.87
C SER A 150 17.77 -29.47 8.54
N GLY A 151 16.96 -28.69 7.84
CA GLY A 151 15.65 -29.12 7.34
C GLY A 151 15.32 -28.47 6.00
N VAL A 152 14.58 -29.17 5.15
CA VAL A 152 13.92 -28.59 3.99
C VAL A 152 12.48 -29.10 3.87
N ILE A 153 11.55 -28.17 3.72
CA ILE A 153 10.18 -28.43 3.28
C ILE A 153 10.12 -28.07 1.79
N ALA A 154 9.77 -29.03 0.94
CA ALA A 154 9.66 -28.83 -0.50
C ALA A 154 8.25 -29.18 -0.96
N ILE A 155 7.57 -28.32 -1.73
CA ILE A 155 6.21 -28.56 -2.22
C ILE A 155 6.21 -28.42 -3.74
N ALA A 156 5.94 -29.52 -4.44
CA ALA A 156 5.99 -29.59 -5.91
C ALA A 156 7.34 -29.07 -6.47
N SER A 157 8.42 -29.26 -5.71
CA SER A 157 9.77 -28.83 -6.02
C SER A 157 10.78 -29.88 -5.52
N ASP A 158 11.99 -29.85 -6.06
CA ASP A 158 13.06 -30.75 -5.61
C ASP A 158 13.64 -30.27 -4.27
N PRO A 159 13.71 -31.15 -3.26
CA PRO A 159 14.26 -30.79 -1.95
C PRO A 159 15.78 -30.69 -2.00
N LEU A 160 16.31 -29.49 -1.71
CA LEU A 160 17.72 -29.28 -1.44
C LEU A 160 17.91 -28.94 0.03
N LEU A 161 18.36 -29.91 0.81
CA LEU A 161 18.59 -29.73 2.24
C LEU A 161 19.69 -28.66 2.46
N PRO A 162 19.55 -27.65 3.30
CA PRO A 162 20.61 -26.67 3.54
C PRO A 162 21.75 -27.28 4.40
N ALA A 163 22.88 -26.60 4.52
CA ALA A 163 23.97 -27.03 5.41
C ALA A 163 23.58 -26.93 6.90
N ARG A 164 22.80 -25.90 7.25
CA ARG A 164 22.18 -25.66 8.55
C ARG A 164 20.85 -24.94 8.36
N GLY A 165 20.00 -24.98 9.39
CA GLY A 165 18.75 -24.23 9.44
C GLY A 165 17.62 -24.87 8.64
N LEU A 166 16.47 -24.21 8.60
CA LEU A 166 15.29 -24.64 7.85
C LEU A 166 15.15 -23.85 6.55
N ALA A 167 15.00 -24.57 5.43
CA ALA A 167 14.61 -24.01 4.14
C ALA A 167 13.19 -24.42 3.76
N VAL A 168 12.47 -23.55 3.07
CA VAL A 168 11.17 -23.86 2.45
C VAL A 168 11.28 -23.54 0.96
N THR A 169 10.92 -24.49 0.11
CA THR A 169 10.82 -24.30 -1.33
C THR A 169 9.47 -24.79 -1.83
N ALA A 170 8.83 -24.04 -2.73
CA ALA A 170 7.54 -24.40 -3.26
C ALA A 170 7.37 -23.92 -4.70
N ASN A 171 6.75 -24.73 -5.54
CA ASN A 171 6.32 -24.35 -6.89
C ASN A 171 4.82 -24.62 -7.04
N LEU A 172 4.02 -23.57 -6.94
CA LEU A 172 2.58 -23.66 -6.75
C LEU A 172 1.82 -23.05 -7.93
N VAL A 173 0.58 -23.47 -8.11
CA VAL A 173 -0.35 -22.79 -9.04
C VAL A 173 -0.97 -21.58 -8.35
N ASP A 174 -1.44 -21.77 -7.12
CA ASP A 174 -2.07 -20.75 -6.29
C ASP A 174 -1.56 -20.87 -4.85
N ILE A 175 -1.34 -19.73 -4.18
CA ILE A 175 -1.11 -19.69 -2.74
C ILE A 175 -1.75 -18.44 -2.14
N GLU A 176 -2.43 -18.62 -1.02
CA GLU A 176 -2.92 -17.55 -0.16
C GLU A 176 -1.99 -17.42 1.05
N VAL A 177 -1.36 -16.26 1.20
CA VAL A 177 -0.26 -16.07 2.14
C VAL A 177 -0.74 -15.76 3.56
N ASP A 178 -1.88 -15.10 3.73
CA ASP A 178 -2.36 -14.66 5.04
C ASP A 178 -2.55 -15.80 6.05
N PRO A 179 -3.18 -16.94 5.70
CA PRO A 179 -3.32 -18.08 6.60
C PRO A 179 -1.95 -18.63 7.09
N TRP A 180 -0.92 -18.58 6.23
CA TRP A 180 0.43 -19.00 6.59
C TRP A 180 1.11 -18.00 7.53
N ILE A 181 0.93 -16.70 7.31
CA ILE A 181 1.44 -15.67 8.22
C ILE A 181 0.81 -15.84 9.61
N THR A 182 -0.51 -16.02 9.69
CA THR A 182 -1.21 -16.27 10.96
C THR A 182 -0.68 -17.51 11.67
N LEU A 183 -0.45 -18.61 10.92
CA LEU A 183 0.12 -19.83 11.48
C LEU A 183 1.53 -19.63 12.06
N LEU A 184 2.37 -18.83 11.39
CA LEU A 184 3.76 -18.59 11.78
C LEU A 184 3.90 -17.58 12.93
N GLN A 185 2.97 -16.63 13.08
CA GLN A 185 2.99 -15.70 14.21
C GLN A 185 2.66 -16.39 15.54
N GLY A 186 1.81 -17.43 15.50
CA GLY A 186 1.39 -18.19 16.68
C GLY A 186 0.65 -17.34 17.73
N ASP A 187 0.18 -17.99 18.81
CA ASP A 187 -0.60 -17.31 19.86
C ASP A 187 0.28 -16.64 20.95
N GLY A 188 1.56 -16.37 20.66
CA GLY A 188 2.50 -15.67 21.56
C GLY A 188 2.86 -16.40 22.88
N SER A 189 2.32 -17.58 23.13
CA SER A 189 2.41 -18.31 24.41
C SER A 189 3.37 -19.52 24.42
N ASP A 190 3.85 -19.97 23.26
CA ASP A 190 4.73 -21.14 23.15
C ASP A 190 6.22 -20.74 23.22
N ALA A 191 6.91 -21.19 24.27
CA ALA A 191 8.32 -20.88 24.58
C ALA A 191 9.35 -21.44 23.57
N SER A 192 8.92 -22.26 22.61
CA SER A 192 9.79 -22.84 21.57
C SER A 192 10.17 -21.84 20.46
N GLY A 193 9.49 -20.70 20.37
CA GLY A 193 9.61 -19.77 19.24
C GLY A 193 9.10 -20.40 17.92
N PRO A 194 8.52 -19.61 17.00
CA PRO A 194 8.20 -20.13 15.67
C PRO A 194 9.48 -20.57 14.96
N LEU A 195 9.46 -21.73 14.31
CA LEU A 195 10.54 -22.19 13.44
C LEU A 195 10.45 -21.39 12.15
N VAL A 196 10.93 -20.14 12.20
CA VAL A 196 10.95 -19.24 11.05
C VAL A 196 12.00 -19.79 10.07
N PRO A 197 11.63 -20.12 8.83
CA PRO A 197 12.58 -20.61 7.86
C PRO A 197 13.65 -19.54 7.60
N GLU A 198 14.92 -19.93 7.68
CA GLU A 198 16.06 -19.06 7.35
C GLU A 198 16.12 -18.78 5.85
N ARG A 199 15.52 -19.66 5.03
CA ARG A 199 15.44 -19.51 3.57
C ARG A 199 14.07 -19.90 3.05
N LEU A 200 13.53 -19.09 2.16
CA LEU A 200 12.25 -19.30 1.50
C LEU A 200 12.43 -19.08 -0.01
N ALA A 201 11.92 -20.00 -0.83
CA ALA A 201 11.90 -19.89 -2.28
C ALA A 201 10.54 -20.36 -2.80
N ILE A 202 9.65 -19.42 -3.09
CA ILE A 202 8.29 -19.70 -3.57
C ILE A 202 8.17 -19.22 -5.02
N ALA A 203 7.84 -20.12 -5.93
CA ALA A 203 7.29 -19.77 -7.24
C ALA A 203 5.79 -20.04 -7.22
N SER A 204 4.99 -19.11 -7.72
CA SER A 204 3.55 -19.31 -7.88
C SER A 204 3.01 -18.63 -9.14
N LYS A 205 2.09 -19.28 -9.85
CA LYS A 205 1.35 -18.60 -10.93
C LYS A 205 0.44 -17.50 -10.39
N ARG A 206 -0.09 -17.67 -9.19
CA ARG A 206 -0.94 -16.69 -8.50
C ARG A 206 -0.63 -16.70 -7.00
N LEU A 207 -0.03 -15.63 -6.50
CA LEU A 207 0.20 -15.43 -5.06
C LEU A 207 -0.75 -14.35 -4.56
N ARG A 208 -1.57 -14.68 -3.55
CA ARG A 208 -2.58 -13.80 -2.96
C ARG A 208 -2.16 -13.39 -1.54
N TYR A 209 -2.26 -12.12 -1.22
CA TYR A 209 -1.95 -11.56 0.09
C TYR A 209 -2.89 -10.39 0.39
N GLY A 210 -3.79 -10.52 1.37
CA GLY A 210 -4.95 -9.65 1.53
C GLY A 210 -5.76 -9.57 0.22
N ASN A 211 -6.21 -8.37 -0.15
CA ASN A 211 -6.98 -8.15 -1.39
C ASN A 211 -6.07 -8.00 -2.62
N ARG A 212 -4.89 -8.62 -2.58
CA ARG A 212 -3.79 -8.35 -3.50
C ARG A 212 -3.38 -9.63 -4.21
N GLN A 213 -2.99 -9.51 -5.48
CA GLN A 213 -2.52 -10.62 -6.27
C GLN A 213 -1.22 -10.26 -6.97
N LEU A 214 -0.26 -11.18 -6.93
CA LEU A 214 0.95 -11.18 -7.73
C LEU A 214 0.88 -12.33 -8.74
N SER A 215 1.05 -12.01 -10.01
CA SER A 215 0.97 -12.93 -11.13
C SER A 215 2.38 -13.36 -11.56
N ASP A 216 2.55 -14.67 -11.80
CA ASP A 216 3.86 -15.28 -12.10
C ASP A 216 4.94 -14.88 -11.08
N ALA A 217 4.60 -14.97 -9.79
CA ALA A 217 5.45 -14.53 -8.70
C ALA A 217 6.58 -15.52 -8.41
N VAL A 218 7.81 -15.02 -8.33
CA VAL A 218 8.99 -15.73 -7.81
C VAL A 218 9.54 -14.93 -6.65
N LEU A 219 9.38 -15.46 -5.45
CA LEU A 219 9.81 -14.87 -4.19
C LEU A 219 10.97 -15.67 -3.61
N GLY A 220 12.08 -14.99 -3.34
CA GLY A 220 13.17 -15.51 -2.53
C GLY A 220 13.31 -14.68 -1.26
N ALA A 221 13.31 -15.31 -0.10
CA ALA A 221 13.61 -14.63 1.16
C ALA A 221 14.67 -15.38 1.96
N SER A 222 15.48 -14.64 2.70
CA SER A 222 16.43 -15.20 3.65
C SER A 222 16.47 -14.38 4.93
N PHE A 223 16.63 -15.04 6.06
CA PHE A 223 16.81 -14.42 7.36
C PHE A 223 18.10 -14.94 7.98
N ASP A 224 18.99 -14.02 8.36
CA ASP A 224 20.21 -14.33 9.10
C ASP A 224 20.45 -13.24 10.14
N ARG A 225 20.57 -13.63 11.42
CA ARG A 225 20.93 -12.75 12.55
C ARG A 225 20.17 -11.40 12.59
N GLY A 226 18.84 -11.41 12.42
CA GLY A 226 18.04 -10.17 12.48
C GLY A 226 17.98 -9.40 11.16
N HIS A 227 18.54 -9.94 10.08
CA HIS A 227 18.54 -9.33 8.75
C HIS A 227 17.72 -10.16 7.77
N TRP A 228 16.56 -9.63 7.38
CA TRP A 228 15.74 -10.14 6.29
C TRP A 228 16.25 -9.59 4.96
N ARG A 229 16.34 -10.45 3.96
CA ARG A 229 16.52 -10.07 2.55
C ARG A 229 15.47 -10.76 1.72
N LEU A 230 14.81 -10.00 0.85
CA LEU A 230 13.72 -10.44 -0.01
C LEU A 230 14.02 -10.00 -1.44
N ASN A 231 13.82 -10.92 -2.38
CA ASN A 231 13.79 -10.65 -3.81
C ASN A 231 12.45 -11.13 -4.33
N LEU A 232 11.81 -10.32 -5.18
CA LEU A 232 10.52 -10.64 -5.76
C LEU A 232 10.53 -10.24 -7.22
N GLU A 233 10.11 -11.15 -8.08
CA GLU A 233 9.80 -10.88 -9.48
C GLU A 233 8.34 -11.31 -9.72
N SER A 234 7.53 -10.42 -10.27
CA SER A 234 6.16 -10.67 -10.70
C SER A 234 5.76 -9.62 -11.72
N ARG A 235 4.56 -9.74 -12.32
CA ARG A 235 4.08 -8.73 -13.28
C ARG A 235 3.82 -7.38 -12.62
N GLU A 236 3.39 -7.41 -11.35
CA GLU A 236 2.97 -6.27 -10.55
C GLU A 236 4.13 -5.67 -9.73
N LEU A 237 4.98 -6.51 -9.13
CA LEU A 237 6.04 -6.08 -8.21
C LEU A 237 7.37 -6.76 -8.57
N ALA A 238 8.41 -5.96 -8.82
CA ALA A 238 9.74 -6.46 -9.15
C ALA A 238 10.83 -5.65 -8.44
N GLY A 239 11.67 -6.31 -7.65
CA GLY A 239 12.74 -5.66 -6.90
C GLY A 239 13.31 -6.48 -5.75
N PHE A 240 14.10 -5.81 -4.92
CA PHE A 240 14.60 -6.35 -3.66
C PHE A 240 14.25 -5.45 -2.49
N ALA A 241 14.13 -6.04 -1.31
CA ALA A 241 14.02 -5.35 -0.05
C ALA A 241 14.88 -6.05 1.01
N SER A 242 15.41 -5.29 1.95
CA SER A 242 16.08 -5.80 3.13
C SER A 242 15.60 -5.07 4.37
N TRP A 243 15.36 -5.81 5.44
CA TRP A 243 14.97 -5.25 6.73
C TRP A 243 15.90 -5.75 7.81
N ARG A 244 16.63 -4.82 8.43
CA ARG A 244 17.60 -5.09 9.49
C ARG A 244 17.05 -4.61 10.83
N VAL A 245 17.02 -5.49 11.81
CA VAL A 245 16.56 -5.21 13.18
C VAL A 245 17.68 -5.55 14.15
N ASP A 246 18.24 -4.56 14.83
CA ASP A 246 19.41 -4.77 15.70
C ASP A 246 19.01 -5.30 17.10
N SER A 247 17.80 -4.96 17.55
CA SER A 247 17.26 -5.40 18.84
C SER A 247 15.74 -5.46 18.82
N LYS A 248 15.12 -6.15 19.80
CA LYS A 248 13.65 -6.22 19.90
C LYS A 248 12.95 -4.86 20.00
N ASP A 249 13.66 -3.84 20.47
CA ASP A 249 13.11 -2.49 20.67
C ASP A 249 13.33 -1.54 19.50
N ASP A 250 14.22 -1.90 18.57
CA ASP A 250 14.57 -1.14 17.38
C ASP A 250 13.51 -1.37 16.28
N PRO A 251 12.89 -0.30 15.72
CA PRO A 251 12.00 -0.46 14.57
C PRO A 251 12.73 -0.97 13.31
N GLY A 252 14.06 -0.86 13.28
CA GLY A 252 14.92 -1.36 12.23
C GLY A 252 15.05 -0.43 11.03
N GLU A 253 15.78 -0.90 10.03
CA GLU A 253 16.06 -0.19 8.79
C GLU A 253 15.57 -1.00 7.58
N LEU A 254 14.68 -0.40 6.80
CA LEU A 254 14.12 -0.95 5.58
C LEU A 254 14.78 -0.31 4.36
N VAL A 255 15.53 -1.09 3.60
CA VAL A 255 16.08 -0.67 2.31
C VAL A 255 15.33 -1.40 1.20
N GLY A 256 14.91 -0.68 0.16
CA GLY A 256 14.19 -1.27 -0.97
C GLY A 256 14.59 -0.62 -2.29
N ARG A 257 14.77 -1.45 -3.33
CA ARG A 257 14.95 -0.99 -4.70
C ARG A 257 14.02 -1.79 -5.60
N PHE A 258 13.06 -1.10 -6.20
CA PHE A 258 12.03 -1.69 -7.01
C PHE A 258 12.08 -1.12 -8.41
N ARG A 259 12.27 -1.99 -9.39
CA ARG A 259 12.11 -1.64 -10.81
C ARG A 259 10.64 -1.35 -11.13
N ARG A 260 9.72 -1.98 -10.38
CA ARG A 260 8.29 -1.91 -10.63
C ARG A 260 7.47 -2.11 -9.37
N VAL A 261 6.51 -1.22 -9.16
CA VAL A 261 5.42 -1.34 -8.18
C VAL A 261 4.13 -0.90 -8.88
N HIS A 262 3.43 -1.85 -9.50
CA HIS A 262 2.16 -1.64 -10.21
C HIS A 262 1.05 -2.23 -9.37
N TRP A 263 0.44 -1.37 -8.56
CA TRP A 263 -0.54 -1.76 -7.58
C TRP A 263 -1.96 -1.56 -8.13
N PRO A 264 -2.88 -2.53 -8.01
CA PRO A 264 -4.28 -2.28 -8.35
C PRO A 264 -4.87 -1.22 -7.40
N HIS A 265 -5.95 -0.55 -7.83
CA HIS A 265 -6.63 0.43 -6.98
C HIS A 265 -7.01 -0.21 -5.63
N GLN A 266 -6.76 0.49 -4.53
CA GLN A 266 -7.14 -0.01 -3.21
C GLN A 266 -8.66 -0.05 -3.12
N ASP A 267 -9.19 -1.15 -2.60
CA ASP A 267 -10.59 -1.24 -2.18
C ASP A 267 -10.90 -0.05 -1.25
N PRO A 268 -11.86 0.83 -1.59
CA PRO A 268 -12.23 1.98 -0.76
C PRO A 268 -12.59 1.59 0.67
N GLU A 269 -13.17 0.40 0.88
CA GLU A 269 -13.49 -0.10 2.22
C GLU A 269 -12.22 -0.44 3.01
N LEU A 270 -11.23 -1.07 2.38
CA LEU A 270 -9.94 -1.37 3.00
C LEU A 270 -9.16 -0.07 3.29
N ALA A 271 -9.20 0.91 2.40
CA ALA A 271 -8.58 2.21 2.64
C ALA A 271 -9.23 2.92 3.84
N GLN A 272 -10.56 2.83 3.98
CA GLN A 272 -11.25 3.31 5.18
C GLN A 272 -10.89 2.49 6.42
N GLN A 273 -10.75 1.17 6.31
CA GLN A 273 -10.31 0.32 7.42
C GLN A 273 -8.87 0.64 7.84
N ILE A 274 -7.94 0.90 6.92
CA ILE A 274 -6.57 1.35 7.23
C ILE A 274 -6.57 2.72 7.90
N ARG A 275 -7.47 3.64 7.50
CA ARG A 275 -7.64 4.94 8.17
C ARG A 275 -8.24 4.82 9.58
N LYS A 276 -9.07 3.79 9.81
CA LYS A 276 -9.73 3.47 11.09
C LYS A 276 -8.90 2.54 11.98
N LEU A 277 -7.97 1.81 11.39
CA LEU A 277 -6.96 1.07 12.12
C LEU A 277 -6.16 2.12 12.86
N ASP A 278 -6.41 2.21 14.17
CA ASP A 278 -5.43 2.69 15.15
C ASP A 278 -4.27 1.68 15.19
N PHE A 279 -3.68 1.43 14.02
CA PHE A 279 -2.30 1.02 13.95
C PHE A 279 -1.55 2.26 14.43
N ALA A 280 -1.27 2.29 15.73
CA ALA A 280 -0.21 3.09 16.27
C ALA A 280 1.04 2.21 16.23
N PRO A 281 1.72 2.01 15.08
CA PRO A 281 3.11 1.64 15.17
C PRO A 281 3.76 2.84 15.85
N GLN A 282 3.93 2.80 17.17
CA GLN A 282 4.63 3.86 17.90
C GLN A 282 6.07 4.03 17.39
N ARG A 283 6.52 3.15 16.49
CA ARG A 283 7.87 3.02 15.97
C ARG A 283 7.76 2.67 14.48
N LEU A 284 8.14 3.62 13.62
CA LEU A 284 8.33 3.39 12.19
C LEU A 284 9.82 3.13 11.93
N PRO A 285 10.19 2.23 11.00
CA PRO A 285 11.58 1.96 10.66
C PRO A 285 12.23 3.16 9.97
N ALA A 286 13.55 3.23 10.01
CA ALA A 286 14.29 4.00 9.01
C ALA A 286 14.02 3.39 7.63
N MET A 287 13.96 4.21 6.58
CA MET A 287 13.58 3.78 5.24
C MET A 287 14.52 4.38 4.19
N ASP A 288 14.97 3.56 3.25
CA ASP A 288 15.61 4.00 2.01
C ASP A 288 14.96 3.21 0.87
N LEU A 289 13.95 3.80 0.23
CA LEU A 289 13.18 3.19 -0.84
C LEU A 289 13.43 3.92 -2.15
N GLN A 290 13.61 3.16 -3.22
CA GLN A 290 13.64 3.65 -4.60
C GLN A 290 12.70 2.80 -5.45
N ILE A 291 11.85 3.45 -6.24
CA ILE A 291 10.91 2.82 -7.15
C ILE A 291 11.04 3.48 -8.52
N ASP A 292 11.44 2.73 -9.54
CA ASP A 292 11.66 3.27 -10.89
C ASP A 292 10.33 3.44 -11.66
N SER A 293 9.33 2.61 -11.37
CA SER A 293 8.00 2.67 -11.98
C SER A 293 6.91 2.34 -10.97
N LEU A 294 6.20 3.38 -10.53
CA LEU A 294 5.10 3.35 -9.59
C LEU A 294 3.78 3.60 -10.33
N ARG A 295 2.84 2.66 -10.23
CA ARG A 295 1.48 2.79 -10.74
C ARG A 295 0.50 2.37 -9.66
N ILE A 296 -0.58 3.14 -9.47
CA ILE A 296 -1.64 2.82 -8.52
C ILE A 296 -3.00 2.93 -9.24
N GLY A 297 -3.69 1.81 -9.38
CA GLY A 297 -4.84 1.70 -10.28
C GLY A 297 -4.43 2.11 -11.69
N ASP A 298 -5.19 3.03 -12.28
CA ASP A 298 -4.90 3.56 -13.62
C ASP A 298 -3.92 4.75 -13.60
N ARG A 299 -3.47 5.19 -12.41
CA ARG A 299 -2.59 6.36 -12.25
C ARG A 299 -1.13 5.95 -12.37
N ASP A 300 -0.45 6.49 -13.35
CA ASP A 300 0.97 6.27 -13.61
C ASP A 300 1.79 7.40 -12.95
N LEU A 301 2.32 7.11 -11.77
CA LEU A 301 2.97 8.09 -10.90
C LEU A 301 4.47 8.27 -11.20
N GLY A 302 5.02 7.50 -12.15
CA GLY A 302 6.41 7.58 -12.56
C GLY A 302 7.38 7.00 -11.53
N ALA A 303 8.45 7.70 -11.19
CA ALA A 303 9.48 7.22 -10.26
C ALA A 303 9.33 7.88 -8.89
N SER A 304 9.67 7.17 -7.81
CA SER A 304 9.65 7.71 -6.45
C SER A 304 10.85 7.28 -5.63
N ALA A 305 11.35 8.17 -4.77
CA ALA A 305 12.37 7.85 -3.78
C ALA A 305 11.95 8.37 -2.41
N ILE A 306 12.21 7.59 -1.36
CA ILE A 306 11.88 7.95 0.02
C ILE A 306 13.10 7.65 0.89
N LYS A 307 13.55 8.63 1.65
CA LYS A 307 14.51 8.49 2.73
C LYS A 307 13.89 8.97 4.03
N ALA A 308 13.94 8.13 5.05
CA ALA A 308 13.43 8.45 6.36
C ALA A 308 14.33 7.87 7.45
N SER A 309 14.41 8.58 8.57
CA SER A 309 15.17 8.16 9.73
C SER A 309 14.27 8.00 10.96
N SER A 310 14.60 7.01 11.80
CA SER A 310 13.95 6.77 13.07
C SER A 310 14.94 7.02 14.19
N ARG A 311 14.65 7.94 15.10
CA ARG A 311 15.54 8.33 16.20
C ARG A 311 14.81 8.24 17.52
N ARG A 312 15.50 7.75 18.55
CA ARG A 312 14.98 7.70 19.92
C ARG A 312 15.55 8.88 20.73
N ARG A 313 14.68 9.64 21.38
CA ARG A 313 15.05 10.73 22.31
C ARG A 313 14.11 10.70 23.51
N ASP A 314 14.67 10.72 24.72
CA ASP A 314 13.93 10.69 25.99
C ASP A 314 12.88 9.55 26.07
N GLY A 315 13.25 8.38 25.52
CA GLY A 315 12.38 7.21 25.47
C GLY A 315 11.31 7.23 24.36
N VAL A 316 11.13 8.34 23.66
CA VAL A 316 10.15 8.54 22.58
C VAL A 316 10.81 8.36 21.21
N TRP A 317 10.12 7.68 20.30
CA TRP A 317 10.56 7.54 18.90
C TRP A 317 10.07 8.72 18.08
N PHE A 318 10.98 9.24 17.26
CA PHE A 318 10.75 10.32 16.31
C PHE A 318 11.06 9.79 14.92
N TRP A 319 10.09 9.86 14.02
CA TRP A 319 10.29 9.49 12.64
C TRP A 319 10.37 10.76 11.79
N SER A 320 11.42 10.87 10.99
CA SER A 320 11.68 12.00 10.11
C SER A 320 11.61 11.51 8.68
N LEU A 321 10.75 12.14 7.87
CA LEU A 321 10.83 12.04 6.42
C LEU A 321 11.91 13.01 5.97
N ASP A 322 13.12 12.49 5.82
CA ASP A 322 14.29 13.30 5.45
C ASP A 322 14.14 13.80 4.01
N GLU A 323 13.62 12.95 3.12
CA GLU A 323 13.37 13.29 1.72
C GLU A 323 12.32 12.35 1.10
N MET A 324 11.35 12.90 0.40
CA MET A 324 10.49 12.20 -0.55
C MET A 324 10.59 12.90 -1.90
N GLN A 325 10.87 12.13 -2.95
CA GLN A 325 10.80 12.58 -4.31
C GLN A 325 9.73 11.78 -5.07
N LEU A 326 8.90 12.47 -5.84
CA LEU A 326 8.01 11.84 -6.81
C LEU A 326 8.20 12.54 -8.16
N GLN A 327 8.63 11.78 -9.16
CA GLN A 327 8.79 12.24 -10.54
C GLN A 327 7.67 11.63 -11.37
N ILE A 328 6.61 12.40 -11.56
CA ILE A 328 5.53 12.11 -12.50
C ILE A 328 5.82 12.79 -13.84
N GLN A 329 5.19 12.34 -14.92
CA GLN A 329 5.34 13.05 -16.20
C GLN A 329 4.74 14.47 -16.07
N GLY A 330 5.55 15.49 -16.31
CA GLY A 330 5.13 16.90 -16.23
C GLY A 330 5.29 17.57 -14.85
N ALA A 331 5.72 16.84 -13.81
CA ALA A 331 5.99 17.46 -12.50
C ALA A 331 6.98 16.67 -11.63
N ARG A 332 7.60 17.38 -10.69
CA ARG A 332 8.45 16.80 -9.64
C ARG A 332 8.03 17.33 -8.28
N LEU A 333 7.66 16.41 -7.40
CA LEU A 333 7.41 16.68 -5.98
C LEU A 333 8.68 16.42 -5.18
N LEU A 334 9.03 17.36 -4.32
CA LEU A 334 9.94 17.19 -3.19
C LEU A 334 9.14 17.40 -1.91
N ALA A 335 9.33 16.54 -0.92
CA ALA A 335 8.71 16.72 0.39
C ALA A 335 9.62 16.24 1.51
N SER A 336 9.44 16.83 2.68
CA SER A 336 10.12 16.44 3.93
C SER A 336 9.15 16.65 5.09
N GLY A 337 9.45 16.06 6.24
CA GLY A 337 8.53 16.19 7.35
C GLY A 337 8.92 15.41 8.59
N ASN A 338 8.10 15.52 9.62
CA ASN A 338 8.27 14.79 10.85
C ASN A 338 6.94 14.17 11.29
N TRP A 339 7.03 12.96 11.82
CA TRP A 339 5.91 12.25 12.40
C TRP A 339 6.18 12.02 13.89
N LYS A 340 5.32 12.62 14.73
CA LYS A 340 5.43 12.57 16.19
C LYS A 340 4.03 12.48 16.79
N SER A 341 3.88 11.64 17.81
CA SER A 341 2.62 11.54 18.58
C SER A 341 1.39 11.32 17.69
N ASN A 342 1.52 10.48 16.66
CA ASN A 342 0.46 10.20 15.68
C ASN A 342 0.01 11.44 14.86
N ALA A 343 0.89 12.40 14.65
CA ALA A 343 0.66 13.54 13.77
C ALA A 343 1.84 13.70 12.80
N MET A 344 1.53 13.92 11.53
CA MET A 344 2.49 14.26 10.49
C MET A 344 2.51 15.76 10.28
N GLN A 345 3.71 16.33 10.18
CA GLN A 345 3.95 17.67 9.65
C GLN A 345 4.77 17.51 8.37
N LEU A 346 4.24 17.99 7.25
CA LEU A 346 4.82 17.85 5.93
C LEU A 346 5.07 19.23 5.32
N GLU A 347 6.28 19.45 4.84
CA GLU A 347 6.60 20.49 3.89
C GLU A 347 6.69 19.87 2.50
N MET A 348 6.02 20.47 1.53
CA MET A 348 5.97 19.96 0.17
C MET A 348 6.20 21.06 -0.85
N ASP A 349 6.82 20.65 -1.94
CA ASP A 349 7.13 21.47 -3.06
C ASP A 349 6.98 20.70 -4.38
N LEU A 350 5.98 21.07 -5.17
CA LEU A 350 5.68 20.48 -6.47
C LEU A 350 6.08 21.48 -7.55
N LYS A 351 7.20 21.24 -8.22
CA LYS A 351 7.54 21.91 -9.47
C LYS A 351 6.73 21.28 -10.60
N ILE A 352 6.04 22.10 -11.38
CA ILE A 352 5.18 21.68 -12.48
C ILE A 352 5.81 22.19 -13.77
N ASP A 353 6.23 21.29 -14.63
CA ASP A 353 6.72 21.62 -15.97
C ASP A 353 5.53 21.65 -16.98
N ASP A 354 4.53 20.80 -16.78
CA ASP A 354 3.27 20.76 -17.53
C ASP A 354 2.14 20.17 -16.66
N ALA A 355 1.24 21.02 -16.19
CA ALA A 355 0.09 20.62 -15.37
C ALA A 355 -0.86 19.69 -16.14
N GLY A 356 -1.02 19.86 -17.45
CA GLY A 356 -1.86 19.01 -18.28
C GLY A 356 -1.36 17.57 -18.35
N GLN A 357 -0.06 17.39 -18.62
CA GLN A 357 0.57 16.07 -18.60
C GLN A 357 0.49 15.42 -17.23
N THR A 358 0.69 16.21 -16.17
CA THR A 358 0.62 15.75 -14.78
C THR A 358 -0.79 15.25 -14.44
N LEU A 359 -1.82 16.04 -14.76
CA LEU A 359 -3.22 15.71 -14.49
C LEU A 359 -3.67 14.48 -15.30
N ASN A 360 -3.24 14.33 -16.55
CA ASN A 360 -3.50 13.13 -17.34
C ASN A 360 -3.00 11.87 -16.62
N LYS A 361 -1.78 11.93 -16.05
CA LYS A 361 -1.19 10.81 -15.31
C LYS A 361 -1.82 10.54 -13.94
N LEU A 362 -2.40 11.57 -13.32
CA LEU A 362 -3.16 11.47 -12.08
C LEU A 362 -4.60 10.95 -12.27
N GLY A 363 -5.02 10.69 -13.51
CA GLY A 363 -6.34 10.16 -13.83
C GLY A 363 -7.39 11.23 -14.16
N PHE A 364 -6.94 12.43 -14.53
CA PHE A 364 -7.78 13.54 -15.01
C PHE A 364 -7.47 13.84 -16.49
N PRO A 365 -7.67 12.87 -17.40
CA PRO A 365 -7.28 13.02 -18.80
C PRO A 365 -8.05 14.15 -19.48
N GLU A 366 -7.36 14.90 -20.33
CA GLU A 366 -7.95 15.92 -21.20
C GLU A 366 -8.69 17.03 -20.45
N THR A 367 -8.35 17.26 -19.18
CA THR A 367 -8.93 18.34 -18.36
C THR A 367 -8.17 19.66 -18.46
N PHE A 368 -6.87 19.58 -18.74
CA PHE A 368 -5.97 20.73 -18.71
C PHE A 368 -4.87 20.57 -19.77
N ARG A 369 -4.37 21.68 -20.30
CA ARG A 369 -3.22 21.71 -21.23
C ARG A 369 -2.22 22.80 -20.84
N GLY A 370 -0.93 22.46 -20.85
CA GLY A 370 0.14 23.39 -20.49
C GLY A 370 0.20 23.65 -18.99
N GLY A 371 0.51 24.89 -18.59
CA GLY A 371 0.59 25.31 -17.20
C GLY A 371 1.88 24.86 -16.51
N GLU A 372 2.97 25.55 -16.79
CA GLU A 372 4.19 25.46 -15.97
C GLU A 372 4.01 26.27 -14.67
N GLY A 373 4.66 25.86 -13.58
CA GLY A 373 4.54 26.57 -12.32
C GLY A 373 5.01 25.79 -11.11
N ARG A 374 4.42 26.12 -9.96
CA ARG A 374 4.81 25.57 -8.66
C ARG A 374 3.63 25.55 -7.69
N LEU A 375 3.52 24.48 -6.92
CA LEU A 375 2.64 24.36 -5.76
C LEU A 375 3.50 24.07 -4.54
N SER A 376 3.49 24.94 -3.54
CA SER A 376 4.19 24.73 -2.28
C SER A 376 3.22 24.71 -1.10
N GLY A 377 3.56 24.00 -0.04
CA GLY A 377 2.69 23.96 1.13
C GLY A 377 3.34 23.40 2.39
N GLN A 378 2.74 23.77 3.52
CA GLN A 378 3.02 23.21 4.83
C GLN A 378 1.71 22.65 5.36
N LEU A 379 1.65 21.34 5.52
CA LEU A 379 0.45 20.59 5.89
C LEU A 379 0.70 19.80 7.17
N SER A 380 -0.33 19.62 7.98
CA SER A 380 -0.30 18.70 9.11
C SER A 380 -1.61 17.93 9.25
N TRP A 381 -1.53 16.68 9.67
CA TRP A 381 -2.70 15.84 9.92
C TRP A 381 -2.43 14.80 11.01
N LYS A 382 -3.50 14.25 11.56
CA LYS A 382 -3.47 13.11 12.49
C LYS A 382 -3.48 11.79 11.72
N GLY A 383 -2.79 10.78 12.25
CA GLY A 383 -2.69 9.44 11.67
C GLY A 383 -1.33 9.18 11.01
N LEU A 384 -1.29 8.19 10.12
CA LEU A 384 -0.07 7.71 9.47
C LEU A 384 0.48 8.70 8.43
N PRO A 385 1.81 8.75 8.19
CA PRO A 385 2.43 9.64 7.20
C PRO A 385 1.96 9.46 5.75
N TRP A 386 1.32 8.34 5.41
CA TRP A 386 0.84 8.03 4.07
C TRP A 386 -0.69 7.92 3.97
N ALA A 387 -1.40 8.15 5.07
CA ALA A 387 -2.87 8.02 5.13
C ALA A 387 -3.49 9.21 5.88
N PRO A 388 -3.54 10.40 5.25
CA PRO A 388 -4.07 11.59 5.89
C PRO A 388 -5.55 11.44 6.25
N GLN A 389 -5.89 11.75 7.51
CA GLN A 389 -7.26 11.91 7.96
C GLN A 389 -7.73 13.31 7.59
N LEU A 390 -8.43 13.45 6.45
CA LEU A 390 -8.83 14.76 5.89
C LEU A 390 -9.49 15.72 6.91
N PRO A 391 -10.38 15.28 7.83
CA PRO A 391 -10.97 16.18 8.83
C PRO A 391 -9.98 16.78 9.83
N SER A 392 -8.76 16.23 9.94
CA SER A 392 -7.68 16.74 10.79
C SER A 392 -6.64 17.55 10.02
N LEU A 393 -6.84 17.72 8.71
CA LEU A 393 -5.88 18.41 7.86
C LEU A 393 -5.87 19.90 8.20
N GLU A 394 -4.68 20.42 8.44
CA GLU A 394 -4.41 21.83 8.71
C GLU A 394 -3.21 22.28 7.87
N GLY A 395 -3.10 23.58 7.59
CA GLY A 395 -1.91 24.11 6.95
C GLY A 395 -2.19 25.24 5.97
N ARG A 396 -1.25 25.42 5.05
CA ARG A 396 -1.29 26.45 4.01
C ARG A 396 -0.66 25.95 2.73
N THR A 397 -1.22 26.38 1.61
CA THR A 397 -0.72 26.06 0.26
C THR A 397 -0.72 27.30 -0.60
N GLU A 398 0.24 27.38 -1.52
CA GLU A 398 0.38 28.45 -2.51
C GLU A 398 0.59 27.82 -3.89
N LEU A 399 -0.22 28.23 -4.86
CA LEU A 399 -0.18 27.79 -6.24
C LEU A 399 0.11 28.99 -7.14
N ALA A 400 1.09 28.84 -8.02
CA ALA A 400 1.32 29.76 -9.13
C ALA A 400 1.54 28.97 -10.42
N LEU A 401 0.72 29.24 -11.43
CA LEU A 401 0.84 28.68 -12.78
C LEU A 401 0.99 29.82 -13.79
N GLY A 402 1.82 29.60 -14.80
CA GLY A 402 1.93 30.41 -16.00
C GLY A 402 0.83 30.07 -17.00
N ARG A 403 1.12 30.17 -18.29
CA ARG A 403 0.09 30.03 -19.33
C ARG A 403 -0.45 28.61 -19.39
N GLY A 404 -1.76 28.47 -19.41
CA GLY A 404 -2.46 27.20 -19.44
C GLY A 404 -3.83 27.29 -20.09
N ARG A 405 -4.48 26.15 -20.26
CA ARG A 405 -5.83 26.07 -20.79
C ARG A 405 -6.63 24.98 -20.09
N PHE A 406 -7.76 25.35 -19.51
CA PHE A 406 -8.80 24.40 -19.10
C PHE A 406 -9.52 23.89 -20.34
N LEU A 407 -9.58 22.57 -20.50
CA LEU A 407 -10.24 21.93 -21.64
C LEU A 407 -11.69 21.58 -21.29
N ARG A 408 -12.51 21.36 -22.31
CA ARG A 408 -13.91 20.96 -22.13
C ARG A 408 -13.97 19.50 -21.71
N THR A 409 -14.51 19.21 -20.53
CA THR A 409 -14.73 17.85 -20.04
C THR A 409 -16.19 17.61 -19.70
N GLU A 410 -16.66 16.37 -19.85
CA GLU A 410 -17.97 15.94 -19.37
C GLU A 410 -18.02 16.02 -17.83
N PRO A 411 -19.18 16.34 -17.23
CA PRO A 411 -19.38 16.24 -15.78
C PRO A 411 -19.00 14.84 -15.28
N GLY A 412 -18.11 14.75 -14.29
CA GLY A 412 -17.66 13.49 -13.68
C GLY A 412 -16.17 13.16 -13.85
N VAL A 413 -15.50 13.61 -14.92
CA VAL A 413 -14.05 13.35 -15.15
C VAL A 413 -13.15 14.37 -14.43
N ALA A 414 -13.71 15.49 -13.97
CA ALA A 414 -12.97 16.65 -13.48
C ALA A 414 -13.54 17.19 -12.15
N LYS A 415 -13.76 16.32 -11.16
CA LYS A 415 -14.34 16.69 -9.85
C LYS A 415 -13.65 17.90 -9.21
N LEU A 416 -12.33 17.96 -9.24
CA LEU A 416 -11.55 19.06 -8.66
C LEU A 416 -11.53 20.36 -9.49
N LEU A 417 -12.07 20.34 -10.72
CA LEU A 417 -12.04 21.47 -11.66
C LEU A 417 -13.44 21.94 -12.10
N SER A 418 -14.50 21.27 -11.63
CA SER A 418 -15.88 21.65 -11.93
C SER A 418 -16.24 23.05 -11.43
N VAL A 419 -15.50 23.57 -10.46
CA VAL A 419 -15.56 24.97 -9.96
C VAL A 419 -15.26 25.99 -11.05
N PHE A 420 -14.43 25.62 -12.03
CA PHE A 420 -14.09 26.44 -13.18
C PHE A 420 -14.99 26.20 -14.38
N ASN A 421 -15.93 25.26 -14.26
CA ASN A 421 -16.89 25.00 -15.31
C ASN A 421 -18.01 26.05 -15.28
N LEU A 422 -17.74 27.23 -15.84
CA LEU A 422 -18.67 28.36 -15.99
C LEU A 422 -19.85 28.07 -16.95
N GLN A 423 -20.16 26.81 -17.24
CA GLN A 423 -21.17 26.37 -18.19
C GLN A 423 -22.62 26.75 -17.82
N SER A 424 -22.86 27.23 -16.61
CA SER A 424 -24.19 27.61 -16.10
C SER A 424 -24.44 29.13 -16.05
N LEU A 425 -23.52 29.94 -16.59
CA LEU A 425 -23.77 31.38 -16.72
C LEU A 425 -25.06 31.64 -17.56
N PRO A 426 -26.03 32.42 -17.07
CA PRO A 426 -27.31 32.60 -17.77
C PRO A 426 -27.14 33.11 -19.20
N ARG A 427 -27.83 32.45 -20.15
CA ARG A 427 -27.76 32.61 -21.62
C ARG A 427 -28.16 33.97 -22.19
N ARG A 428 -28.19 35.04 -21.41
CA ARG A 428 -28.77 36.35 -21.81
C ARG A 428 -27.74 37.46 -21.93
N LEU A 429 -26.60 37.17 -22.58
CA LEU A 429 -25.60 38.16 -22.95
C LEU A 429 -25.55 38.28 -24.48
N SER A 430 -26.07 39.39 -25.01
CA SER A 430 -25.91 39.77 -26.41
C SER A 430 -24.47 40.27 -26.64
N LEU A 431 -23.59 39.31 -26.92
CA LEU A 431 -22.28 39.34 -27.59
C LEU A 431 -21.83 37.87 -27.44
N ASP A 432 -21.68 37.12 -28.52
CA ASP A 432 -21.73 35.65 -28.52
C ASP A 432 -20.58 34.97 -27.74
N PHE A 433 -20.77 34.81 -26.42
CA PHE A 433 -19.85 34.07 -25.54
C PHE A 433 -20.00 32.55 -25.66
N SER A 434 -20.99 32.07 -26.43
CA SER A 434 -21.26 30.64 -26.66
C SER A 434 -20.10 29.95 -27.39
N ASP A 435 -19.42 30.68 -28.28
CA ASP A 435 -18.44 30.11 -29.22
C ASP A 435 -16.99 30.14 -28.74
N ILE A 436 -16.73 30.76 -27.59
CA ILE A 436 -15.37 30.99 -27.06
C ILE A 436 -15.04 30.11 -25.84
N PHE A 437 -16.04 29.63 -25.10
CA PHE A 437 -15.88 28.57 -24.08
C PHE A 437 -16.13 27.16 -24.64
N SER A 438 -16.63 27.06 -25.87
CA SER A 438 -16.97 25.81 -26.57
C SER A 438 -15.74 24.91 -26.82
N SER A 439 -14.52 25.49 -26.80
CA SER A 439 -13.23 24.82 -27.03
C SER A 439 -12.23 24.84 -25.85
N GLY A 440 -12.63 25.35 -24.67
CA GLY A 440 -11.78 25.52 -23.47
C GLY A 440 -11.41 26.97 -23.14
N TYR A 441 -10.93 27.25 -21.91
CA TYR A 441 -10.56 28.60 -21.42
C TYR A 441 -9.05 28.75 -21.23
N SER A 442 -8.44 29.71 -21.91
CA SER A 442 -6.99 29.98 -21.84
C SER A 442 -6.67 31.11 -20.87
N PHE A 443 -5.57 30.97 -20.14
CA PHE A 443 -5.07 31.99 -19.22
C PHE A 443 -3.56 32.15 -19.33
N ASP A 444 -3.09 33.35 -19.00
CA ASP A 444 -1.67 33.71 -18.99
C ASP A 444 -1.02 33.49 -17.62
N GLY A 445 -1.79 33.59 -16.55
CA GLY A 445 -1.34 33.25 -15.20
C GLY A 445 -2.49 32.98 -14.23
N LEU A 446 -2.23 32.11 -13.27
CA LEU A 446 -3.12 31.74 -12.18
C LEU A 446 -2.33 31.78 -10.87
N ARG A 447 -2.88 32.44 -9.85
CA ARG A 447 -2.33 32.45 -8.49
C ARG A 447 -3.43 32.19 -7.48
N ALA A 448 -3.11 31.45 -6.43
CA ALA A 448 -4.02 31.22 -5.32
C ALA A 448 -3.23 30.81 -4.08
N SER A 449 -3.69 31.24 -2.91
CA SER A 449 -3.33 30.64 -1.64
C SER A 449 -4.56 30.04 -0.97
N ALA A 450 -4.33 29.05 -0.12
CA ALA A 450 -5.38 28.47 0.70
C ALA A 450 -4.87 28.18 2.11
N ALA A 451 -5.63 28.62 3.11
CA ALA A 451 -5.47 28.21 4.50
C ALA A 451 -6.42 27.04 4.79
N ILE A 452 -5.91 25.94 5.33
CA ILE A 452 -6.68 24.73 5.62
C ILE A 452 -6.86 24.61 7.12
N ARG A 453 -8.09 24.42 7.58
CA ARG A 453 -8.45 24.19 8.99
C ARG A 453 -9.48 23.08 9.06
N GLU A 454 -9.17 22.01 9.78
CA GLU A 454 -10.06 20.86 10.00
C GLU A 454 -10.61 20.28 8.69
N GLY A 455 -9.77 20.20 7.65
CA GLY A 455 -10.15 19.70 6.34
C GLY A 455 -10.94 20.67 5.46
N ILE A 456 -11.15 21.92 5.90
CA ILE A 456 -11.78 22.98 5.10
C ILE A 456 -10.72 23.96 4.62
N ALA A 457 -10.57 24.10 3.30
CA ALA A 457 -9.68 25.06 2.68
C ALA A 457 -10.40 26.40 2.44
N TYR A 458 -9.76 27.51 2.79
CA TYR A 458 -10.25 28.87 2.61
C TYR A 458 -9.30 29.65 1.71
N THR A 459 -9.83 30.34 0.71
CA THR A 459 -9.07 31.18 -0.22
C THR A 459 -9.76 32.53 -0.38
N ASP A 460 -8.98 33.60 -0.46
CA ASP A 460 -9.46 34.97 -0.66
C ASP A 460 -8.71 35.73 -1.76
N ASP A 461 -7.70 35.11 -2.35
CA ASP A 461 -6.74 35.72 -3.28
C ASP A 461 -6.59 34.93 -4.60
N PHE A 462 -7.49 33.97 -4.87
CA PHE A 462 -7.49 33.28 -6.15
C PHE A 462 -7.70 34.29 -7.27
N SER A 463 -6.76 34.32 -8.21
CA SER A 463 -6.79 35.19 -9.39
C SER A 463 -6.31 34.43 -10.63
N MET A 464 -7.04 34.60 -11.73
CA MET A 464 -6.71 34.02 -13.02
C MET A 464 -6.85 35.09 -14.11
N VAL A 465 -5.77 35.33 -14.84
CA VAL A 465 -5.71 36.33 -15.92
C VAL A 465 -5.89 35.61 -17.26
N GLY A 466 -7.08 35.73 -17.84
CA GLY A 466 -7.38 35.25 -19.18
C GLY A 466 -7.30 36.34 -20.24
N LEU A 467 -7.27 35.92 -21.50
CA LEU A 467 -7.31 36.85 -22.65
C LEU A 467 -8.57 37.72 -22.62
N GLN A 468 -9.71 37.14 -22.26
CA GLN A 468 -11.03 37.76 -22.36
C GLN A 468 -11.58 38.29 -21.03
N ALA A 469 -11.05 37.83 -19.90
CA ALA A 469 -11.50 38.25 -18.58
C ALA A 469 -10.45 37.94 -17.51
N VAL A 470 -10.49 38.69 -16.41
CA VAL A 470 -9.83 38.32 -15.16
C VAL A 470 -10.87 37.74 -14.22
N VAL A 471 -10.58 36.58 -13.64
CA VAL A 471 -11.45 35.86 -12.72
C VAL A 471 -10.83 35.86 -11.33
N GLY A 472 -11.59 36.33 -10.34
CA GLY A 472 -11.27 36.21 -8.92
C GLY A 472 -12.21 35.22 -8.25
N LEU A 473 -11.70 34.39 -7.34
CA LEU A 473 -12.52 33.50 -6.50
C LEU A 473 -12.19 33.74 -5.03
N ARG A 474 -13.20 33.67 -4.17
CA ARG A 474 -13.03 33.64 -2.71
C ARG A 474 -14.07 32.75 -2.07
N GLY A 475 -13.74 32.11 -0.95
CA GLY A 475 -14.68 31.26 -0.22
C GLY A 475 -14.00 30.04 0.38
N SER A 476 -14.74 28.93 0.44
CA SER A 476 -14.28 27.71 1.08
C SER A 476 -14.58 26.43 0.30
N ILE A 477 -13.78 25.40 0.57
CA ILE A 477 -13.90 24.05 0.03
C ILE A 477 -13.78 23.06 1.19
N ASP A 478 -14.79 22.21 1.37
CA ASP A 478 -14.74 21.08 2.30
C ASP A 478 -14.13 19.87 1.56
N LEU A 479 -12.89 19.51 1.92
CA LEU A 479 -12.14 18.44 1.26
C LEU A 479 -12.67 17.05 1.62
N GLY A 480 -13.35 16.90 2.76
CA GLY A 480 -13.89 15.63 3.22
C GLY A 480 -15.25 15.32 2.60
N ARG A 481 -16.07 16.36 2.40
CA ARG A 481 -17.41 16.25 1.79
C ARG A 481 -17.42 16.51 0.29
N GLU A 482 -16.30 16.95 -0.27
CA GLU A 482 -16.19 17.35 -1.68
C GLU A 482 -17.24 18.40 -2.06
N THR A 483 -17.42 19.39 -1.20
CA THR A 483 -18.36 20.51 -1.41
C THR A 483 -17.64 21.85 -1.38
N GLN A 484 -18.32 22.87 -1.90
CA GLN A 484 -17.78 24.22 -1.97
C GLN A 484 -18.83 25.29 -1.70
N ALA A 485 -18.34 26.45 -1.29
CA ALA A 485 -19.09 27.70 -1.20
C ALA A 485 -18.15 28.84 -1.60
N MET A 486 -18.21 29.22 -2.88
CA MET A 486 -17.34 30.21 -3.51
C MET A 486 -18.14 31.38 -4.04
N GLU A 487 -17.51 32.55 -4.06
CA GLU A 487 -17.95 33.71 -4.79
C GLU A 487 -16.95 34.02 -5.91
N ALA A 488 -17.44 34.01 -7.14
CA ALA A 488 -16.66 34.36 -8.31
C ALA A 488 -16.92 35.81 -8.75
N GLN A 489 -15.85 36.52 -9.08
CA GLN A 489 -15.89 37.83 -9.69
C GLN A 489 -15.24 37.75 -11.07
N VAL A 490 -15.99 38.10 -12.11
CA VAL A 490 -15.52 38.06 -13.50
C VAL A 490 -15.50 39.47 -14.05
N VAL A 491 -14.31 39.93 -14.43
CA VAL A 491 -14.08 41.25 -15.00
C VAL A 491 -13.67 41.10 -16.47
N PRO A 492 -14.51 41.47 -17.45
CA PRO A 492 -14.17 41.40 -18.86
C PRO A 492 -12.93 42.24 -19.20
N ASN A 493 -12.07 41.71 -20.06
CA ASN A 493 -10.87 42.40 -20.52
C ASN A 493 -11.19 43.27 -21.74
N LEU A 494 -11.35 44.58 -21.48
CA LEU A 494 -11.53 45.68 -22.45
C LEU A 494 -10.40 45.75 -23.49
N ASP A 495 -9.18 45.90 -22.96
CA ASP A 495 -7.92 46.23 -23.65
C ASP A 495 -6.72 45.93 -22.72
N ALA A 496 -5.49 45.85 -23.26
CA ALA A 496 -4.27 45.52 -22.50
C ALA A 496 -3.99 46.42 -21.27
N GLY A 497 -4.38 47.69 -21.32
CA GLY A 497 -4.24 48.62 -20.18
C GLY A 497 -5.21 48.34 -19.03
N MET A 498 -6.39 47.79 -19.32
CA MET A 498 -7.41 47.47 -18.32
C MET A 498 -7.15 46.14 -17.61
N ALA A 499 -6.44 45.20 -18.25
CA ALA A 499 -6.02 43.94 -17.63
C ALA A 499 -5.14 44.14 -16.39
N ALA A 500 -4.16 45.06 -16.46
CA ALA A 500 -3.28 45.38 -15.33
C ALA A 500 -4.05 45.99 -14.14
N VAL A 501 -5.04 46.84 -14.43
CA VAL A 501 -5.92 47.46 -13.42
C VAL A 501 -6.87 46.43 -12.80
N ALA A 502 -7.43 45.52 -13.60
CA ALA A 502 -8.29 44.44 -13.13
C ALA A 502 -7.52 43.45 -12.24
N TYR A 503 -6.28 43.12 -12.60
CA TYR A 503 -5.41 42.23 -11.82
C TYR A 503 -5.09 42.79 -10.43
N GLY A 504 -4.63 44.04 -10.35
CA GLY A 504 -4.33 44.68 -9.06
C GLY A 504 -5.55 44.75 -8.13
N ALA A 505 -6.73 45.00 -8.70
CA ALA A 505 -7.97 45.10 -7.95
C ALA A 505 -8.52 43.80 -7.37
N ILE A 506 -8.28 42.66 -8.01
CA ILE A 506 -8.76 41.35 -7.54
C ILE A 506 -7.90 40.86 -6.36
N ILE A 507 -6.61 41.15 -6.37
CA ILE A 507 -5.67 40.71 -5.32
C ILE A 507 -5.72 41.62 -4.09
N ASN A 508 -5.81 42.95 -4.29
CA ASN A 508 -5.94 43.88 -3.18
C ASN A 508 -6.57 45.21 -3.67
N PRO A 509 -7.80 45.57 -3.27
CA PRO A 509 -8.46 46.79 -3.72
C PRO A 509 -7.73 48.09 -3.34
N PHE A 510 -6.75 48.03 -2.41
CA PHE A 510 -5.96 49.18 -1.97
C PHE A 510 -4.57 49.29 -2.62
N VAL A 511 -4.08 48.25 -3.31
CA VAL A 511 -2.72 48.25 -3.89
C VAL A 511 -2.80 48.40 -5.41
N GLY A 512 -2.83 49.65 -5.87
CA GLY A 512 -2.85 50.00 -7.29
C GLY A 512 -2.22 51.34 -7.57
N LEU A 513 -0.99 51.59 -7.09
CA LEU A 513 -0.31 52.87 -7.34
C LEU A 513 1.15 52.72 -7.75
N GLY A 514 1.43 53.21 -8.96
CA GLY A 514 2.77 53.42 -9.52
C GLY A 514 2.73 53.89 -10.98
N SER A 515 2.29 55.15 -11.19
CA SER A 515 2.21 55.94 -12.45
C SER A 515 0.87 55.95 -13.20
N LEU A 516 0.40 57.17 -13.56
CA LEU A 516 -0.81 57.59 -14.32
C LEU A 516 -2.05 58.02 -13.50
N VAL A 517 -2.05 59.26 -12.99
CA VAL A 517 -3.10 59.81 -12.09
C VAL A 517 -4.24 60.58 -12.82
N ALA A 518 -4.24 60.74 -14.14
CA ALA A 518 -5.25 61.58 -14.81
C ALA A 518 -6.49 60.85 -15.39
N GLN A 519 -6.49 59.52 -15.54
CA GLN A 519 -7.61 58.75 -16.15
C GLN A 519 -8.39 57.85 -15.17
N TYR A 520 -7.98 57.80 -13.89
CA TYR A 520 -8.48 56.82 -12.91
C TYR A 520 -9.88 57.11 -12.33
N ALA A 521 -10.36 58.36 -12.37
CA ALA A 521 -11.66 58.74 -11.79
C ALA A 521 -12.88 58.19 -12.54
N LEU A 522 -12.71 57.76 -13.81
CA LEU A 522 -13.76 57.17 -14.64
C LEU A 522 -13.73 55.64 -14.66
N ALA A 523 -12.61 55.03 -14.23
CA ALA A 523 -12.42 53.57 -14.28
C ALA A 523 -13.19 52.84 -13.18
N GLU A 524 -13.25 53.37 -11.95
CA GLU A 524 -13.95 52.74 -10.82
C GLU A 524 -15.48 52.60 -11.03
N PRO A 525 -16.22 53.64 -11.46
CA PRO A 525 -17.65 53.53 -11.73
C PRO A 525 -17.96 52.58 -12.88
N LEU A 526 -17.16 52.61 -13.96
CA LEU A 526 -17.32 51.73 -15.11
C LEU A 526 -17.00 50.26 -14.77
N LYS A 527 -15.97 50.03 -13.94
CA LYS A 527 -15.60 48.71 -13.42
C LYS A 527 -16.72 48.07 -12.60
N ARG A 528 -17.34 48.80 -11.65
CA ARG A 528 -18.49 48.29 -10.88
C ARG A 528 -19.70 47.92 -11.74
N LEU A 529 -19.84 48.55 -12.92
CA LEU A 529 -20.91 48.27 -13.88
C LEU A 529 -20.62 47.06 -14.78
N LEU A 530 -19.36 46.62 -14.90
CA LEU A 530 -18.91 45.53 -15.77
C LEU A 530 -18.46 44.27 -15.02
N THR A 531 -18.32 44.31 -13.69
CA THR A 531 -18.05 43.14 -12.86
C THR A 531 -19.29 42.27 -12.70
N TYR A 532 -19.16 41.00 -13.07
CA TYR A 532 -20.18 39.98 -12.82
C TYR A 532 -19.84 39.19 -11.55
N ARG A 533 -20.84 38.95 -10.71
CA ARG A 533 -20.69 38.17 -9.48
C ARG A 533 -21.53 36.89 -9.53
N TYR A 534 -20.93 35.79 -9.11
CA TYR A 534 -21.61 34.49 -9.04
C TYR A 534 -21.36 33.85 -7.68
N ALA A 535 -22.41 33.27 -7.08
CA ALA A 535 -22.27 32.32 -5.99
C ALA A 535 -22.20 30.91 -6.57
N ILE A 536 -21.20 30.14 -6.16
CA ILE A 536 -20.97 28.76 -6.56
C ILE A 536 -21.03 27.90 -5.30
N SER A 537 -21.99 26.98 -5.22
CA SER A 537 -22.19 26.10 -4.06
C SER A 537 -22.46 24.66 -4.46
N GLY A 538 -22.55 23.74 -3.49
CA GLY A 538 -22.91 22.34 -3.74
C GLY A 538 -21.70 21.41 -3.79
N SER A 539 -21.91 20.19 -4.29
CA SER A 539 -20.83 19.22 -4.46
C SER A 539 -20.01 19.54 -5.71
N TRP A 540 -18.81 18.99 -5.77
CA TRP A 540 -17.95 19.06 -6.94
C TRP A 540 -18.56 18.39 -8.18
N ASP A 541 -19.36 17.35 -8.00
CA ASP A 541 -20.01 16.66 -9.12
C ASP A 541 -21.23 17.44 -9.65
N GLU A 542 -21.92 18.17 -8.77
CA GLU A 542 -23.14 18.92 -9.08
C GLU A 542 -23.07 20.36 -8.53
N PRO A 543 -22.22 21.23 -9.12
CA PRO A 543 -22.12 22.61 -8.67
C PRO A 543 -23.36 23.41 -9.05
N GLN A 544 -23.86 24.19 -8.09
CA GLN A 544 -24.94 25.15 -8.28
C GLN A 544 -24.34 26.55 -8.44
N VAL A 545 -24.70 27.24 -9.53
CA VAL A 545 -24.19 28.58 -9.82
C VAL A 545 -25.36 29.55 -9.91
N ILE A 546 -25.30 30.60 -9.10
CA ILE A 546 -26.33 31.64 -9.02
C ILE A 546 -25.68 32.99 -9.35
N GLU A 547 -26.21 33.70 -10.34
CA GLU A 547 -25.79 35.06 -10.65
C GLU A 547 -26.29 36.03 -9.57
N LEU A 548 -25.37 36.72 -8.91
CA LEU A 548 -25.66 37.71 -7.86
C LEU A 548 -25.88 39.12 -8.45
N GLY A 549 -25.72 39.29 -9.77
CA GLY A 549 -25.89 40.54 -10.50
C GLY A 549 -24.60 41.37 -10.60
N ARG A 550 -24.75 42.65 -11.01
CA ARG A 550 -23.66 43.63 -11.17
C ARG A 550 -23.60 44.54 -9.95
N GLU A 551 -22.40 44.76 -9.41
CA GLU A 551 -22.18 45.55 -8.18
C GLU A 551 -22.76 46.97 -8.29
N GLY A 552 -22.56 47.65 -9.43
CA GLY A 552 -23.05 49.01 -9.65
C GLY A 552 -24.57 49.12 -9.83
N LEU A 553 -25.24 48.09 -10.37
CA LEU A 553 -26.68 48.18 -10.66
C LEU A 553 -27.52 48.04 -9.39
N ILE A 554 -27.09 47.21 -8.44
CA ILE A 554 -27.84 46.96 -7.19
C ILE A 554 -27.78 48.19 -6.27
N ASP A 555 -26.64 48.86 -6.18
CA ASP A 555 -26.51 50.10 -5.41
C ASP A 555 -27.25 51.27 -6.08
N LEU A 556 -27.24 51.36 -7.42
CA LEU A 556 -28.04 52.36 -8.16
C LEU A 556 -29.56 52.13 -8.01
N LEU A 557 -30.00 50.88 -7.93
CA LEU A 557 -31.40 50.53 -7.68
C LEU A 557 -31.80 50.78 -6.21
N ARG A 558 -30.90 50.62 -5.24
CA ARG A 558 -31.12 50.99 -3.83
C ARG A 558 -31.14 52.50 -3.60
N GLN A 559 -30.42 53.27 -4.41
CA GLN A 559 -30.34 54.73 -4.31
C GLN A 559 -31.37 55.47 -5.19
N SER A 560 -32.19 54.76 -5.97
CA SER A 560 -33.26 55.39 -6.76
C SER A 560 -34.38 55.90 -5.83
N PRO A 561 -34.68 57.21 -5.81
CA PRO A 561 -35.77 57.74 -5.00
C PRO A 561 -37.10 57.25 -5.57
N ASP A 562 -37.90 56.63 -4.72
CA ASP A 562 -39.28 56.20 -4.99
C ASP A 562 -40.11 57.36 -5.58
N ARG A 563 -40.41 57.30 -6.88
CA ARG A 563 -41.36 58.20 -7.55
C ARG A 563 -42.72 57.52 -7.65
N ARG A 564 -43.45 57.45 -6.53
CA ARG A 564 -44.92 57.49 -6.53
C ARG A 564 -45.44 58.25 -5.31
N LYS A 565 -45.61 59.57 -5.46
CA LYS A 565 -46.67 60.31 -4.74
C LYS A 565 -47.80 60.60 -5.74
N PRO A 566 -49.06 60.29 -5.42
CA PRO A 566 -50.19 60.68 -6.25
C PRO A 566 -50.49 62.18 -6.08
N THR A 567 -50.73 62.87 -7.19
CA THR A 567 -51.19 64.27 -7.25
C THR A 567 -52.70 64.36 -6.93
N PRO A 568 -53.16 65.45 -6.29
CA PRO A 568 -54.54 65.58 -5.81
C PRO A 568 -55.49 65.98 -6.94
N LYS A 569 -56.73 65.47 -6.89
CA LYS A 569 -57.84 65.94 -7.72
C LYS A 569 -58.57 67.07 -6.99
N ASP A 570 -58.45 68.28 -7.52
CA ASP A 570 -59.45 69.33 -7.30
C ASP A 570 -60.74 69.00 -8.05
N LYS A 571 -61.88 69.06 -7.35
CA LYS A 571 -63.19 69.39 -7.93
C LYS A 571 -64.02 70.15 -6.88
N LYS A 572 -64.47 71.35 -7.30
CA LYS A 572 -65.64 72.16 -6.88
C LYS A 572 -66.65 71.39 -6.00
N GLU A 573 -67.16 71.92 -4.90
CA GLU A 573 -67.99 73.13 -4.74
C GLU A 573 -67.79 73.85 -3.41
#